data_AF-A0A2N1VCW4-F1
#
_entry.id   AF-A0A2N1VCW4-F1
#
_cell.length_a   1.000
_cell.length_b   1.000
_cell.length_c   1.000
_cell.angle_alpha   90.00
_cell.angle_beta   90.00
_cell.angle_gamma   90.00
#
_symmetry.space_group_name_H-M   'P 1'
#
loop_
_entity.id
_entity.type
_entity.pdbx_description
1 polymer ?
#
loop_
_entity_poly.entity_id
_entity_poly.type
_entity_poly.pdbx_seq_one_letter_code
_entity_poly.pdbx_strand_id
1 'polypeptide(L)'
;MEKEKKQKIIAWIAVSISAVFANLWAFWGIIENFHEGWYFQSFWQNIFLMFIQYLLMPLGFMILAIVSVRWNKIGSVLHLFLAAGAYALFGKMNAGFFFVIIPLISLSLLYWFGRLEKRKLAYIMVAGLPLLIIFGIGIFYGIRVSDRYNDNNFETRLIKGNGVELTWAPQGPGWPDNGTSWFEAKKICAHLSEDGKSLSENEINIWRLPTVDEAVRSLVYRGTNAGGVWDEKTKSASYKEWPDKESPLWNMYLKTIYWWTSTEVNDSQAYIIVYNGGVWPRDKKLRAGYLNFRAVKEK
;
A
#
# COMPACT_ATOMS: atom_id res chain seq x y z
N MET A 1 -2.18 25.97 -42.98
CA MET A 1 -2.11 26.61 -41.65
C MET A 1 -3.06 25.97 -40.63
N GLU A 2 -4.36 25.83 -40.90
CA GLU A 2 -5.33 25.31 -39.92
C GLU A 2 -5.10 23.83 -39.53
N LYS A 3 -4.83 22.95 -40.51
CA LYS A 3 -4.53 21.53 -40.28
C LYS A 3 -3.32 21.33 -39.38
N GLU A 4 -2.28 22.12 -39.60
CA GLU A 4 -1.03 22.05 -38.82
C GLU A 4 -1.26 22.50 -37.38
N LYS A 5 -2.03 23.58 -37.17
CA LYS A 5 -2.45 24.03 -35.84
C LYS A 5 -3.23 22.93 -35.10
N LYS A 6 -4.18 22.26 -35.77
CA LYS A 6 -4.94 21.14 -35.20
C LYS A 6 -4.03 19.97 -34.79
N GLN A 7 -3.08 19.60 -35.64
CA GLN A 7 -2.11 18.53 -35.33
C GLN A 7 -1.20 18.86 -34.15
N LYS A 8 -0.81 20.12 -33.97
CA LYS A 8 -0.04 20.59 -32.81
C LYS A 8 -0.87 20.49 -31.52
N ILE A 9 -2.13 20.93 -31.56
CA ILE A 9 -3.06 20.82 -30.42
C ILE A 9 -3.25 19.35 -30.02
N ILE A 10 -3.55 18.47 -30.98
CA ILE A 10 -3.71 17.03 -30.74
C ILE A 10 -2.46 16.44 -30.06
N ALA A 11 -1.27 16.81 -30.53
CA ALA A 11 -0.02 16.31 -29.96
C ALA A 11 0.19 16.76 -28.50
N TRP A 12 -0.15 18.01 -28.17
CA TRP A 12 -0.07 18.52 -26.81
C TRP A 12 -1.12 17.93 -25.88
N ILE A 13 -2.31 17.62 -26.39
CA ILE A 13 -3.32 16.83 -25.65
C ILE A 13 -2.73 15.45 -25.32
N ALA A 14 -2.12 14.76 -26.30
CA ALA A 14 -1.49 13.47 -26.09
C ALA A 14 -0.41 13.52 -24.99
N VAL A 15 0.50 14.50 -25.08
CA VAL A 15 1.57 14.72 -24.09
C VAL A 15 1.00 15.01 -22.71
N SER A 16 -0.04 15.83 -22.62
CA SER A 16 -0.68 16.19 -21.34
C SER A 16 -1.31 14.96 -20.68
N ILE A 17 -2.03 14.14 -21.45
CA ILE A 17 -2.61 12.89 -20.95
C ILE A 17 -1.49 11.94 -20.51
N SER A 18 -0.46 11.70 -21.34
CA SER A 18 0.68 10.86 -20.97
C SER A 18 1.37 11.34 -19.69
N ALA A 19 1.55 12.66 -19.55
CA ALA A 19 2.13 13.24 -18.35
C ALA A 19 1.26 12.98 -17.12
N VAL A 20 -0.05 13.23 -17.19
CA VAL A 20 -0.98 12.96 -16.06
C VAL A 20 -0.88 11.50 -15.61
N PHE A 21 -0.93 10.56 -16.55
CA PHE A 21 -0.81 9.13 -16.22
C PHE A 21 0.56 8.79 -15.62
N ALA A 22 1.67 9.24 -16.22
CA ALA A 22 3.00 8.98 -15.69
C ALA A 22 3.18 9.55 -14.27
N ASN A 23 2.71 10.77 -14.01
CA ASN A 23 2.79 11.41 -12.70
C ASN A 23 1.88 10.74 -11.66
N LEU A 24 0.65 10.37 -12.03
CA LEU A 24 -0.30 9.67 -11.16
C LEU A 24 0.28 8.32 -10.71
N TRP A 25 0.77 7.52 -11.66
CA TRP A 25 1.35 6.21 -11.35
C TRP A 25 2.70 6.33 -10.62
N ALA A 26 3.46 7.40 -10.86
CA ALA A 26 4.71 7.67 -10.14
C ALA A 26 4.42 7.98 -8.67
N PHE A 27 3.43 8.84 -8.41
CA PHE A 27 2.96 9.18 -7.08
C PHE A 27 2.42 7.95 -6.34
N TRP A 28 1.51 7.21 -6.98
CA TRP A 28 0.93 6.01 -6.38
C TRP A 28 2.00 4.94 -6.10
N GLY A 29 2.82 4.61 -7.10
CA GLY A 29 3.85 3.59 -6.99
C GLY A 29 4.87 3.89 -5.88
N ILE A 30 5.38 5.12 -5.78
CA ILE A 30 6.37 5.44 -4.75
C ILE A 30 5.78 5.44 -3.34
N ILE A 31 4.52 5.87 -3.15
CA ILE A 31 3.85 5.84 -1.84
C ILE A 31 3.57 4.40 -1.42
N GLU A 32 2.99 3.59 -2.31
CA GLU A 32 2.69 2.18 -2.03
C GLU A 32 3.96 1.38 -1.72
N ASN A 33 5.08 1.69 -2.39
CA ASN A 33 6.36 1.06 -2.08
C ASN A 33 6.76 1.23 -0.61
N PHE A 34 6.61 2.43 -0.04
CA PHE A 34 6.96 2.66 1.36
C PHE A 34 5.83 2.33 2.34
N HIS A 35 4.59 2.26 1.86
CA HIS A 35 3.44 1.82 2.65
C HIS A 35 3.44 0.30 2.86
N GLU A 36 3.60 -0.47 1.78
CA GLU A 36 3.44 -1.93 1.76
C GLU A 36 4.73 -2.69 1.40
N GLY A 37 5.62 -2.09 0.61
CA GLY A 37 6.76 -2.78 -0.02
C GLY A 37 8.07 -2.78 0.78
N TRP A 38 8.25 -1.84 1.70
CA TRP A 38 9.53 -1.64 2.39
C TRP A 38 9.61 -2.44 3.70
N TYR A 39 9.79 -3.75 3.58
CA TYR A 39 9.84 -4.68 4.72
C TYR A 39 10.98 -5.72 4.65
N PHE A 40 11.80 -5.76 3.61
CA PHE A 40 12.96 -6.64 3.64
C PHE A 40 14.05 -6.08 4.55
N GLN A 41 14.79 -6.95 5.23
CA GLN A 41 16.02 -6.52 5.94
C GLN A 41 17.11 -6.09 4.95
N SER A 42 17.18 -6.75 3.78
CA SER A 42 18.11 -6.40 2.73
C SER A 42 17.65 -5.16 1.97
N PHE A 43 18.47 -4.11 1.99
CA PHE A 43 18.27 -2.90 1.20
C PHE A 43 18.05 -3.22 -0.29
N TRP A 44 18.86 -4.11 -0.86
CA TRP A 44 18.77 -4.45 -2.29
C TRP A 44 17.49 -5.18 -2.65
N GLN A 45 16.93 -5.99 -1.74
CA GLN A 45 15.63 -6.62 -1.96
C GLN A 45 14.50 -5.59 -1.98
N ASN A 46 14.53 -4.60 -1.07
CA ASN A 46 13.57 -3.49 -1.10
C ASN A 46 13.69 -2.66 -2.38
N ILE A 47 14.91 -2.34 -2.82
CA ILE A 47 15.13 -1.60 -4.08
C ILE A 47 14.63 -2.41 -5.28
N PHE A 48 14.93 -3.71 -5.34
CA PHE A 48 14.43 -4.56 -6.40
C PHE A 48 12.90 -4.60 -6.42
N LEU A 49 12.26 -4.78 -5.26
CA LEU A 49 10.81 -4.78 -5.14
C LEU A 49 10.21 -3.42 -5.57
N MET A 50 10.83 -2.31 -5.15
CA MET A 50 10.44 -0.96 -5.55
C MET A 50 10.37 -0.82 -7.07
N PHE A 51 11.42 -1.24 -7.78
CA PHE A 51 11.45 -1.10 -9.24
C PHE A 51 10.53 -2.08 -9.97
N ILE A 52 10.47 -3.33 -9.54
CA ILE A 52 9.75 -4.39 -10.26
C ILE A 52 8.25 -4.39 -9.96
N GLN A 53 7.85 -4.17 -8.71
CA GLN A 53 6.44 -4.23 -8.32
C GLN A 53 5.78 -2.86 -8.36
N TYR A 54 6.44 -1.83 -7.83
CA TYR A 54 5.79 -0.55 -7.56
C TYR A 54 6.06 0.53 -8.61
N LEU A 55 7.27 0.58 -9.17
CA LEU A 55 7.66 1.58 -10.18
C LEU A 55 7.61 1.06 -11.63
N LEU A 56 7.34 -0.22 -11.85
CA LEU A 56 7.29 -0.79 -13.20
C LEU A 56 6.23 -0.08 -14.07
N MET A 57 5.05 0.16 -13.50
CA MET A 57 3.96 0.84 -14.21
C MET A 57 4.31 2.28 -14.61
N PRO A 58 4.71 3.19 -13.69
CA PRO A 58 5.09 4.55 -14.08
C PRO A 58 6.29 4.58 -15.03
N LEU A 59 7.30 3.74 -14.82
CA LEU A 59 8.45 3.66 -15.73
C LEU A 59 8.02 3.19 -17.13
N GLY A 60 7.10 2.24 -17.22
CA GLY A 60 6.49 1.81 -18.49
C GLY A 60 5.78 2.95 -19.22
N PHE A 61 4.93 3.72 -18.52
CA PHE A 61 4.28 4.90 -19.10
C PHE A 61 5.28 6.00 -19.51
N MET A 62 6.31 6.25 -18.71
CA MET A 62 7.36 7.21 -19.04
C MET A 62 8.13 6.80 -20.31
N ILE A 63 8.57 5.55 -20.39
CA ILE A 63 9.29 5.01 -21.57
C ILE A 63 8.39 5.12 -22.81
N LEU A 64 7.14 4.68 -22.70
CA LEU A 64 6.18 4.73 -23.81
C LEU A 64 5.90 6.16 -24.27
N ALA A 65 5.79 7.11 -23.34
CA ALA A 65 5.62 8.53 -23.63
C ALA A 65 6.87 9.14 -24.29
N ILE A 66 8.08 8.81 -23.81
CA ILE A 66 9.35 9.27 -24.41
C ILE A 66 9.46 8.78 -25.87
N VAL A 67 9.16 7.50 -26.11
CA VAL A 67 9.14 6.90 -27.46
C VAL A 67 8.10 7.62 -28.33
N SER A 68 6.93 7.94 -27.80
CA SER A 68 5.86 8.63 -28.52
C SER A 68 6.19 10.10 -28.83
N VAL A 69 6.89 10.81 -27.94
CA VAL A 69 7.39 12.16 -28.20
C VAL A 69 8.50 12.13 -29.27
N ARG A 70 9.36 11.11 -29.27
CA ARG A 70 10.48 10.99 -30.22
C ARG A 70 10.03 10.50 -31.61
N TRP A 71 9.13 9.52 -31.63
CA TRP A 71 8.66 8.77 -32.80
C TRP A 71 7.16 8.48 -32.64
N ASN A 72 6.34 9.51 -32.80
CA ASN A 72 4.88 9.47 -32.60
C ASN A 72 4.17 8.28 -33.26
N LYS A 73 4.58 7.86 -34.47
CA LYS A 73 4.01 6.69 -35.16
C LYS A 73 4.37 5.37 -34.51
N ILE A 74 5.63 5.18 -34.12
CA ILE A 74 6.07 3.98 -33.40
C ILE A 74 5.39 3.92 -32.05
N GLY A 75 5.41 5.03 -31.31
CA GLY A 75 4.74 5.13 -30.01
C GLY A 75 3.24 4.83 -30.07
N SER A 76 2.56 5.32 -31.11
CA SER A 76 1.13 5.03 -31.34
C SER A 76 0.86 3.53 -31.55
N VAL A 77 1.69 2.85 -32.33
CA VAL A 77 1.58 1.39 -32.55
C VAL A 77 1.85 0.63 -31.25
N LEU A 78 2.86 1.04 -30.48
CA LEU A 78 3.15 0.42 -29.17
C LEU A 78 2.00 0.58 -28.18
N HIS A 79 1.37 1.75 -28.11
CA HIS A 79 0.19 1.95 -27.27
C HIS A 79 -0.94 0.99 -27.65
N LEU A 80 -1.18 0.77 -28.95
CA LEU A 80 -2.22 -0.14 -29.42
C LEU A 80 -1.90 -1.60 -29.06
N PHE A 81 -0.64 -2.03 -29.23
CA PHE A 81 -0.21 -3.36 -28.82
C PHE A 81 -0.34 -3.58 -27.32
N LEU A 82 0.07 -2.60 -26.51
CA LEU A 82 -0.09 -2.67 -25.05
C LEU A 82 -1.55 -2.66 -24.63
N ALA A 83 -2.42 -1.91 -25.32
CA ALA A 83 -3.86 -1.96 -25.07
C ALA A 83 -4.44 -3.35 -25.35
N ALA A 84 -4.03 -3.98 -26.46
CA ALA A 84 -4.44 -5.35 -26.79
C ALA A 84 -3.93 -6.37 -25.76
N GLY A 85 -2.68 -6.25 -25.32
CA GLY A 85 -2.11 -7.09 -24.26
C GLY A 85 -2.82 -6.90 -22.92
N ALA A 86 -3.06 -5.66 -22.50
CA ALA A 86 -3.81 -5.35 -21.30
C ALA A 86 -5.25 -5.87 -21.38
N TYR A 87 -5.89 -5.79 -22.54
CA TYR A 87 -7.22 -6.38 -22.77
C TYR A 87 -7.21 -7.90 -22.63
N ALA A 88 -6.18 -8.58 -23.13
CA ALA A 88 -6.03 -10.02 -22.97
C ALA A 88 -5.83 -10.43 -21.50
N LEU A 89 -5.12 -9.62 -20.70
CA LEU A 89 -4.84 -9.89 -19.30
C LEU A 89 -6.03 -9.56 -18.37
N PHE A 90 -6.68 -8.41 -18.59
CA PHE A 90 -7.71 -7.91 -17.68
C PHE A 90 -9.13 -8.24 -18.14
N GLY A 91 -9.38 -8.52 -19.42
CA GLY A 91 -10.72 -8.75 -19.94
C GLY A 91 -11.58 -7.48 -20.03
N LYS A 92 -12.91 -7.66 -20.07
CA LYS A 92 -13.90 -6.59 -20.31
C LYS A 92 -14.40 -5.96 -19.00
N MET A 93 -14.67 -4.66 -19.03
CA MET A 93 -15.49 -3.92 -18.04
C MET A 93 -15.01 -4.00 -16.58
N ASN A 94 -13.71 -4.02 -16.35
CA ASN A 94 -13.13 -3.84 -15.01
C ASN A 94 -12.33 -2.53 -14.91
N ALA A 95 -11.75 -2.26 -13.74
CA ALA A 95 -10.92 -1.08 -13.53
C ALA A 95 -9.76 -0.99 -14.54
N GLY A 96 -9.11 -2.12 -14.87
CA GLY A 96 -8.06 -2.17 -15.88
C GLY A 96 -8.54 -1.69 -17.26
N PHE A 97 -9.78 -2.03 -17.64
CA PHE A 97 -10.37 -1.56 -18.90
C PHE A 97 -10.49 -0.04 -18.96
N PHE A 98 -11.07 0.58 -17.93
CA PHE A 98 -11.29 2.03 -17.92
C PHE A 98 -10.01 2.83 -17.68
N PHE A 99 -9.11 2.35 -16.82
CA PHE A 99 -7.93 3.10 -16.39
C PHE A 99 -6.65 2.76 -17.15
N VAL A 100 -6.61 1.68 -17.93
CA VAL A 100 -5.43 1.29 -18.71
C VAL A 100 -5.77 1.22 -20.20
N ILE A 101 -6.76 0.42 -20.59
CA ILE A 101 -7.01 0.10 -22.00
C ILE A 101 -7.53 1.33 -22.78
N ILE A 102 -8.57 2.00 -22.28
CA ILE A 102 -9.14 3.20 -22.94
C ILE A 102 -8.09 4.31 -23.09
N PRO A 103 -7.31 4.68 -22.06
CA PRO A 103 -6.23 5.66 -22.19
C PRO A 103 -5.20 5.27 -23.23
N LEU A 104 -4.77 3.99 -23.28
CA LEU A 104 -3.79 3.53 -24.25
C LEU A 104 -4.31 3.64 -25.69
N ILE A 105 -5.55 3.21 -25.97
CA ILE A 105 -6.16 3.35 -27.31
C ILE A 105 -6.28 4.83 -27.69
N SER A 106 -6.73 5.66 -26.75
CA SER A 106 -6.89 7.11 -26.97
C SER A 106 -5.56 7.76 -27.32
N LEU A 107 -4.51 7.46 -26.54
CA LEU A 107 -3.14 7.94 -26.79
C LEU A 107 -2.59 7.43 -28.12
N SER A 108 -2.89 6.18 -28.50
CA SER A 108 -2.52 5.64 -29.82
C SER A 108 -3.05 6.54 -30.94
N LEU A 109 -4.34 6.85 -30.94
CA LEU A 109 -4.95 7.73 -31.96
C LEU A 109 -4.36 9.15 -31.92
N LEU A 110 -4.25 9.74 -30.72
CA LEU A 110 -3.74 11.10 -30.56
C LEU A 110 -2.31 11.25 -31.05
N TYR A 111 -1.40 10.33 -30.69
CA TYR A 111 -0.03 10.37 -31.20
C TYR A 111 0.06 10.06 -32.70
N TRP A 112 -0.83 9.24 -33.25
CA TRP A 112 -0.85 8.98 -34.69
C TRP A 112 -1.13 10.26 -35.49
N PHE A 113 -2.11 11.05 -35.07
CA PHE A 113 -2.51 12.26 -35.81
C PHE A 113 -1.78 13.53 -35.37
N GLY A 114 -1.18 13.54 -34.17
CA GLY A 114 -0.44 14.67 -33.64
C GLY A 114 0.95 14.86 -34.25
N ARG A 115 1.43 16.11 -34.29
CA ARG A 115 2.83 16.46 -34.65
C ARG A 115 3.46 17.37 -33.59
N LEU A 116 4.58 16.93 -33.02
CA LEU A 116 5.36 17.66 -32.01
C LEU A 116 6.65 18.25 -32.61
N GLU A 117 6.76 19.57 -32.59
CA GLU A 117 7.97 20.32 -32.98
C GLU A 117 8.88 20.60 -31.78
N LYS A 118 8.31 21.13 -30.69
CA LYS A 118 9.05 21.48 -29.46
C LYS A 118 9.03 20.34 -28.45
N ARG A 119 10.03 19.47 -28.50
CA ARG A 119 10.06 18.23 -27.68
C ARG A 119 10.64 18.40 -26.28
N LYS A 120 11.45 19.43 -26.02
CA LYS A 120 12.10 19.64 -24.71
C LYS A 120 11.08 19.71 -23.56
N LEU A 121 10.06 20.56 -23.70
CA LEU A 121 9.01 20.68 -22.70
C LEU A 121 8.20 19.39 -22.56
N ALA A 122 7.93 18.69 -23.68
CA ALA A 122 7.24 17.40 -23.63
C ALA A 122 8.04 16.35 -22.82
N TYR A 123 9.36 16.26 -23.00
CA TYR A 123 10.21 15.36 -22.20
C TYR A 123 10.22 15.72 -20.71
N ILE A 124 10.27 17.02 -20.38
CA ILE A 124 10.16 17.46 -18.98
C ILE A 124 8.83 17.03 -18.37
N MET A 125 7.72 17.19 -19.09
CA MET A 125 6.39 16.81 -18.59
C MET A 125 6.22 15.30 -18.38
N VAL A 126 6.65 14.49 -19.35
CA VAL A 126 6.41 13.04 -19.34
C VAL A 126 7.46 12.22 -18.61
N ALA A 127 8.65 12.80 -18.34
CA ALA A 127 9.73 12.11 -17.65
C ALA A 127 10.32 12.92 -16.49
N GLY A 128 10.57 14.21 -16.68
CA GLY A 128 11.14 15.07 -15.63
C GLY A 128 10.25 15.18 -14.38
N LEU A 129 8.97 15.50 -14.56
CA LEU A 129 8.00 15.61 -13.47
C LEU A 129 7.79 14.29 -12.69
N PRO A 130 7.54 13.13 -13.33
CA PRO A 130 7.37 11.88 -12.57
C PRO A 130 8.66 11.45 -11.87
N LEU A 131 9.85 11.71 -12.43
CA LEU A 131 11.11 11.49 -11.72
C LEU A 131 11.22 12.40 -10.49
N LEU A 132 10.87 13.68 -10.61
CA LEU A 132 10.85 14.60 -9.47
C LEU A 132 9.89 14.10 -8.36
N ILE A 133 8.73 13.56 -8.74
CA ILE A 133 7.79 12.93 -7.81
C ILE A 133 8.43 11.72 -7.12
N ILE A 134 9.00 10.79 -7.89
CA ILE A 134 9.63 9.56 -7.37
C ILE A 134 10.75 9.92 -6.39
N PHE A 135 11.64 10.86 -6.75
CA PHE A 135 12.74 11.26 -5.87
C PHE A 135 12.27 12.09 -4.68
N GLY A 136 11.42 13.10 -4.89
CA GLY A 136 10.97 13.98 -3.81
C GLY A 136 10.18 13.23 -2.74
N ILE A 137 9.16 12.49 -3.16
CA ILE A 137 8.34 11.70 -2.23
C ILE A 137 9.12 10.48 -1.73
N GLY A 138 9.90 9.83 -2.59
CA GLY A 138 10.70 8.67 -2.21
C GLY A 138 11.78 8.98 -1.17
N ILE A 139 12.44 10.13 -1.24
CA ILE A 139 13.40 10.58 -0.22
C ILE A 139 12.67 10.82 1.10
N PHE A 140 11.55 11.54 1.07
CA PHE A 140 10.76 11.82 2.28
C PHE A 140 10.33 10.53 3.01
N TYR A 141 9.72 9.59 2.30
CA TYR A 141 9.32 8.31 2.89
C TYR A 141 10.52 7.42 3.21
N GLY A 142 11.59 7.48 2.41
CA GLY A 142 12.85 6.77 2.66
C GLY A 142 13.48 7.14 3.99
N ILE A 143 13.51 8.43 4.34
CA ILE A 143 13.95 8.91 5.65
C ILE A 143 13.02 8.35 6.74
N ARG A 144 11.70 8.50 6.58
CA ARG A 144 10.71 8.00 7.54
C ARG A 144 10.88 6.51 7.85
N VAL A 145 10.98 5.66 6.83
CA VAL A 145 11.11 4.20 7.05
C VAL A 145 12.47 3.80 7.61
N SER A 146 13.52 4.59 7.35
CA SER A 146 14.86 4.36 7.91
C SER A 146 14.96 4.75 9.39
N ASP A 147 14.14 5.71 9.82
CA ASP A 147 14.05 6.18 11.19
C ASP A 147 13.13 5.31 12.07
N ARG A 148 12.53 4.25 11.52
CA ARG A 148 11.60 3.39 12.27
C ARG A 148 12.29 2.73 13.46
N TYR A 149 11.69 2.89 14.63
CA TYR A 149 12.19 2.24 15.84
C TYR A 149 11.97 0.71 15.81
N ASN A 150 13.05 -0.04 16.03
CA ASN A 150 13.01 -1.49 16.16
C ASN A 150 14.01 -1.96 17.22
N ASP A 151 13.48 -2.58 18.28
CA ASP A 151 14.24 -3.14 19.39
C ASP A 151 14.66 -4.61 19.17
N ASN A 152 14.30 -5.20 18.03
CA ASN A 152 14.50 -6.60 17.68
C ASN A 152 13.92 -7.61 18.68
N ASN A 153 12.94 -7.19 19.51
CA ASN A 153 12.27 -8.07 20.45
C ASN A 153 10.86 -8.42 19.96
N PHE A 154 10.76 -9.60 19.34
CA PHE A 154 9.49 -10.16 18.85
C PHE A 154 8.90 -11.24 19.78
N GLU A 155 9.38 -11.32 21.02
CA GLU A 155 8.80 -12.19 22.05
C GLU A 155 7.51 -11.59 22.61
N THR A 156 6.95 -12.21 23.65
CA THR A 156 5.79 -11.71 24.37
C THR A 156 6.09 -10.34 24.97
N ARG A 157 5.21 -9.35 24.74
CA ARG A 157 5.42 -7.96 25.21
C ARG A 157 4.27 -7.52 26.10
N LEU A 158 4.58 -7.07 27.31
CA LEU A 158 3.64 -6.31 28.12
C LEU A 158 3.68 -4.84 27.69
N ILE A 159 2.58 -4.34 27.15
CA ILE A 159 2.45 -2.95 26.71
C ILE A 159 1.58 -2.23 27.73
N LYS A 160 2.16 -1.19 28.35
CA LYS A 160 1.48 -0.31 29.30
C LYS A 160 1.53 1.12 28.81
N GLY A 161 0.39 1.77 28.73
CA GLY A 161 0.31 3.16 28.35
C GLY A 161 -1.10 3.54 27.95
N ASN A 162 -1.41 4.84 28.02
CA ASN A 162 -2.69 5.37 27.54
C ASN A 162 -3.94 4.60 28.06
N GLY A 163 -3.87 4.20 29.33
CA GLY A 163 -4.97 3.49 30.00
C GLY A 163 -5.17 2.03 29.59
N VAL A 164 -4.22 1.40 28.90
CA VAL A 164 -4.21 -0.04 28.62
C VAL A 164 -2.98 -0.72 29.22
N GLU A 165 -3.16 -1.95 29.71
CA GLU A 165 -2.11 -2.85 30.21
C GLU A 165 -2.38 -4.25 29.65
N LEU A 166 -1.81 -4.56 28.48
CA LEU A 166 -2.07 -5.81 27.76
C LEU A 166 -0.79 -6.57 27.48
N THR A 167 -0.87 -7.90 27.56
CA THR A 167 0.19 -8.80 27.09
C THR A 167 -0.07 -9.18 25.65
N TRP A 168 0.86 -8.85 24.75
CA TRP A 168 0.80 -9.13 23.32
C TRP A 168 1.62 -10.37 22.99
N ALA A 169 1.06 -11.25 22.16
CA ALA A 169 1.65 -12.54 21.80
C ALA A 169 3.02 -12.40 21.12
N PRO A 170 3.92 -13.39 21.28
CA PRO A 170 5.17 -13.44 20.54
C PRO A 170 4.93 -13.75 19.06
N GLN A 171 5.95 -13.56 18.22
CA GLN A 171 5.92 -14.00 16.83
C GLN A 171 5.72 -15.52 16.77
N GLY A 172 4.80 -15.97 15.90
CA GLY A 172 4.37 -17.36 15.84
C GLY A 172 2.87 -17.47 15.58
N PRO A 173 2.17 -18.49 16.10
CA PRO A 173 0.75 -18.67 15.83
C PRO A 173 -0.12 -17.48 16.31
N GLY A 174 0.25 -16.83 17.42
CA GLY A 174 -0.43 -15.65 17.93
C GLY A 174 -0.08 -14.34 17.22
N TRP A 175 0.93 -14.37 16.36
CA TRP A 175 1.34 -13.25 15.51
C TRP A 175 1.94 -13.78 14.20
N PRO A 176 1.09 -14.28 13.28
CA PRO A 176 1.57 -14.93 12.05
C PRO A 176 2.23 -13.94 11.07
N ASP A 177 2.90 -14.47 10.05
CA ASP A 177 3.49 -13.70 8.93
C ASP A 177 2.68 -13.81 7.62
N ASN A 178 1.59 -14.57 7.64
CA ASN A 178 0.71 -14.81 6.50
C ASN A 178 -0.71 -14.27 6.73
N GLY A 179 -1.43 -14.07 5.61
CA GLY A 179 -2.79 -13.56 5.62
C GLY A 179 -3.79 -14.56 6.20
N THR A 180 -4.70 -14.08 7.05
CA THR A 180 -5.75 -14.91 7.65
C THR A 180 -7.11 -14.23 7.61
N SER A 181 -8.18 -15.02 7.66
CA SER A 181 -9.54 -14.49 7.83
C SER A 181 -9.79 -14.11 9.29
N TRP A 182 -10.79 -13.28 9.54
CA TRP A 182 -11.15 -12.91 10.91
C TRP A 182 -11.60 -14.12 11.74
N PHE A 183 -12.34 -15.06 11.14
CA PHE A 183 -12.81 -16.27 11.81
C PHE A 183 -11.66 -17.20 12.20
N GLU A 184 -10.69 -17.36 11.29
CA GLU A 184 -9.49 -18.15 11.54
C GLU A 184 -8.62 -17.50 12.61
N ALA A 185 -8.44 -16.18 12.57
CA ALA A 185 -7.74 -15.42 13.60
C ALA A 185 -8.36 -15.64 15.00
N LYS A 186 -9.70 -15.54 15.13
CA LYS A 186 -10.39 -15.85 16.40
C LYS A 186 -10.16 -17.29 16.85
N LYS A 187 -10.26 -18.26 15.93
CA LYS A 187 -10.03 -19.67 16.23
C LYS A 187 -8.60 -19.90 16.73
N ILE A 188 -7.61 -19.29 16.08
CA ILE A 188 -6.21 -19.39 16.50
C ILE A 188 -6.03 -18.82 17.90
N CYS A 189 -6.56 -17.62 18.18
CA CYS A 189 -6.52 -17.04 19.53
C CYS A 189 -7.11 -17.98 20.60
N ALA A 190 -8.27 -18.58 20.32
CA ALA A 190 -8.94 -19.49 21.26
C ALA A 190 -8.11 -20.74 21.61
N HIS A 191 -7.28 -21.22 20.68
CA HIS A 191 -6.43 -22.41 20.86
C HIS A 191 -4.98 -22.07 21.24
N LEU A 192 -4.63 -20.80 21.40
CA LEU A 192 -3.25 -20.40 21.62
C LEU A 192 -2.79 -20.81 23.03
N SER A 193 -1.62 -21.47 23.12
CA SER A 193 -1.00 -21.86 24.39
C SER A 193 -0.73 -20.64 25.28
N GLU A 194 -0.62 -20.82 26.59
CA GLU A 194 -0.44 -19.71 27.54
C GLU A 194 0.77 -18.82 27.23
N ASP A 195 1.86 -19.41 26.73
CA ASP A 195 3.09 -18.74 26.29
C ASP A 195 2.99 -18.09 24.90
N GLY A 196 1.92 -18.37 24.15
CA GLY A 196 1.67 -17.82 22.82
C GLY A 196 2.43 -18.50 21.67
N LYS A 197 3.18 -19.59 21.94
CA LYS A 197 4.13 -20.18 20.98
C LYS A 197 3.60 -21.39 20.20
N SER A 198 2.52 -22.00 20.65
CA SER A 198 1.93 -23.20 20.02
C SER A 198 0.40 -23.19 20.08
N LEU A 199 -0.23 -24.11 19.34
CA LEU A 199 -1.67 -24.32 19.37
C LEU A 199 -2.00 -25.59 20.13
N SER A 200 -2.95 -25.48 21.04
CA SER A 200 -3.56 -26.58 21.76
C SER A 200 -4.64 -27.26 20.92
N GLU A 201 -4.88 -28.54 21.16
CA GLU A 201 -6.00 -29.29 20.57
C GLU A 201 -7.35 -28.76 21.08
N ASN A 202 -7.41 -28.34 22.34
CA ASN A 202 -8.59 -27.79 22.98
C ASN A 202 -8.53 -26.26 23.02
N GLU A 203 -9.70 -25.62 23.00
CA GLU A 203 -9.82 -24.18 23.26
C GLU A 203 -9.46 -23.87 24.72
N ILE A 204 -8.49 -22.97 24.90
CA ILE A 204 -8.04 -22.49 26.21
C ILE A 204 -8.62 -21.10 26.50
N ASN A 205 -8.87 -20.30 25.46
CA ASN A 205 -9.50 -18.97 25.55
C ASN A 205 -8.76 -17.97 26.45
N ILE A 206 -7.43 -18.08 26.55
CA ILE A 206 -6.57 -17.10 27.23
C ILE A 206 -6.34 -15.88 26.35
N TRP A 207 -6.11 -16.13 25.05
CA TRP A 207 -5.79 -15.10 24.09
C TRP A 207 -7.01 -14.72 23.25
N ARG A 208 -7.07 -13.46 22.83
CA ARG A 208 -8.14 -12.92 22.00
C ARG A 208 -7.58 -11.92 21.00
N LEU A 209 -8.40 -11.55 20.02
CA LEU A 209 -8.13 -10.36 19.22
C LEU A 209 -8.30 -9.10 20.10
N PRO A 210 -7.44 -8.07 19.93
CA PRO A 210 -7.64 -6.79 20.60
C PRO A 210 -8.90 -6.11 20.05
N THR A 211 -9.58 -5.33 20.88
CA THR A 211 -10.61 -4.40 20.41
C THR A 211 -9.96 -3.25 19.63
N VAL A 212 -10.76 -2.47 18.90
CA VAL A 212 -10.27 -1.26 18.23
C VAL A 212 -9.67 -0.27 19.23
N ASP A 213 -10.34 0.01 20.35
CA ASP A 213 -9.84 0.97 21.34
C ASP A 213 -8.51 0.52 21.94
N GLU A 214 -8.38 -0.76 22.30
CA GLU A 214 -7.12 -1.32 22.81
C GLU A 214 -5.98 -1.21 21.81
N ALA A 215 -6.24 -1.55 20.54
CA ALA A 215 -5.24 -1.49 19.49
C ALA A 215 -4.82 -0.03 19.23
N VAL A 216 -5.79 0.88 19.08
CA VAL A 216 -5.56 2.32 18.89
C VAL A 216 -4.75 2.90 20.04
N ARG A 217 -5.10 2.59 21.28
CA ARG A 217 -4.41 3.08 22.47
C ARG A 217 -3.02 2.50 22.64
N SER A 218 -2.73 1.34 22.04
CA SER A 218 -1.43 0.68 22.15
C SER A 218 -0.42 1.12 21.09
N LEU A 219 -0.87 1.74 19.98
CA LEU A 219 0.00 2.16 18.89
C LEU A 219 1.13 3.09 19.35
N VAL A 220 2.25 3.01 18.64
CA VAL A 220 3.50 3.67 19.02
C VAL A 220 4.09 4.50 17.87
N TYR A 221 4.87 5.50 18.27
CA TYR A 221 5.73 6.28 17.41
C TYR A 221 7.10 6.41 18.11
N ARG A 222 8.17 6.03 17.40
CA ARG A 222 9.56 6.01 17.85
C ARG A 222 9.74 5.31 19.21
N GLY A 223 9.06 4.18 19.38
CA GLY A 223 9.11 3.36 20.61
C GLY A 223 8.32 3.93 21.79
N THR A 224 7.60 5.04 21.60
CA THR A 224 6.75 5.66 22.62
C THR A 224 5.28 5.57 22.24
N ASN A 225 4.37 5.58 23.21
CA ASN A 225 2.93 5.52 22.92
C ASN A 225 2.48 6.75 22.12
N ALA A 226 1.73 6.53 21.03
CA ALA A 226 1.27 7.57 20.12
C ALA A 226 0.08 8.41 20.64
N GLY A 227 -0.47 8.06 21.82
CA GLY A 227 -1.60 8.76 22.44
C GLY A 227 -2.91 8.57 21.69
N GLY A 228 -3.13 7.39 21.12
CA GLY A 228 -4.31 7.09 20.31
C GLY A 228 -5.62 7.15 21.09
N VAL A 229 -6.66 7.72 20.51
CA VAL A 229 -8.01 7.75 21.08
C VAL A 229 -9.00 7.31 20.01
N TRP A 230 -9.82 6.31 20.35
CA TRP A 230 -10.93 5.87 19.52
C TRP A 230 -12.21 6.64 19.88
N ASP A 231 -12.82 7.29 18.89
CA ASP A 231 -14.15 7.87 19.04
C ASP A 231 -15.19 6.90 18.47
N GLU A 232 -15.96 6.29 19.35
CA GLU A 232 -16.98 5.31 18.99
C GLU A 232 -18.17 5.92 18.24
N LYS A 233 -18.43 7.23 18.39
CA LYS A 233 -19.55 7.90 17.71
C LYS A 233 -19.21 8.19 16.26
N THR A 234 -18.02 8.73 16.02
CA THR A 234 -17.55 9.07 14.66
C THR A 234 -16.88 7.90 13.96
N LYS A 235 -16.61 6.80 14.69
CA LYS A 235 -15.86 5.62 14.21
C LYS A 235 -14.49 6.02 13.64
N SER A 236 -13.80 6.93 14.32
CA SER A 236 -12.49 7.43 13.91
C SER A 236 -11.47 7.39 15.05
N ALA A 237 -10.22 7.10 14.71
CA ALA A 237 -9.09 7.21 15.61
C ALA A 237 -8.39 8.56 15.43
N SER A 238 -7.88 9.12 16.54
CA SER A 238 -7.01 10.30 16.55
C SER A 238 -5.77 10.00 17.38
N TYR A 239 -4.65 10.70 17.10
CA TYR A 239 -3.38 10.46 17.75
C TYR A 239 -2.67 11.77 18.06
N LYS A 240 -1.86 11.79 19.12
CA LYS A 240 -0.98 12.92 19.42
C LYS A 240 0.20 12.95 18.46
N GLU A 241 0.79 11.78 18.23
CA GLU A 241 1.84 11.53 17.26
C GLU A 241 1.34 10.50 16.25
N TRP A 242 1.68 10.63 14.97
CA TRP A 242 1.17 9.70 13.96
C TRP A 242 1.91 8.36 14.07
N PRO A 243 1.25 7.25 14.46
CA PRO A 243 1.95 5.98 14.64
C PRO A 243 2.57 5.41 13.36
N ASP A 244 3.54 4.52 13.53
CA ASP A 244 4.20 3.82 12.43
C ASP A 244 4.38 2.32 12.74
N LYS A 245 4.88 1.58 11.75
CA LYS A 245 5.13 0.15 11.79
C LYS A 245 6.40 -0.16 12.56
N GLU A 246 6.34 -0.01 13.88
CA GLU A 246 7.48 -0.06 14.79
C GLU A 246 7.28 -1.02 15.97
N SER A 247 8.40 -1.41 16.58
CA SER A 247 8.40 -2.09 17.87
C SER A 247 7.78 -1.21 18.97
N PRO A 248 7.12 -1.80 19.97
CA PRO A 248 7.05 -3.23 20.26
C PRO A 248 5.88 -3.95 19.57
N LEU A 249 5.00 -3.24 18.87
CA LEU A 249 3.78 -3.81 18.30
C LEU A 249 4.04 -4.48 16.95
N TRP A 250 4.66 -3.77 16.03
CA TRP A 250 4.85 -4.24 14.68
C TRP A 250 6.25 -4.80 14.49
N ASN A 251 6.34 -5.85 13.67
CA ASN A 251 7.58 -6.31 13.11
C ASN A 251 7.65 -5.63 11.74
N MET A 252 8.53 -4.65 11.64
CA MET A 252 8.71 -3.86 10.41
C MET A 252 9.15 -4.73 9.21
N TYR A 253 9.66 -5.94 9.48
CA TYR A 253 10.13 -6.87 8.45
C TYR A 253 9.08 -7.88 7.97
N LEU A 254 7.86 -7.84 8.51
CA LEU A 254 6.74 -8.62 7.98
C LEU A 254 6.03 -7.87 6.88
N LYS A 255 5.39 -8.57 5.94
CA LYS A 255 4.53 -7.93 4.94
C LYS A 255 3.25 -7.34 5.55
N THR A 256 2.83 -7.83 6.71
CA THR A 256 1.62 -7.40 7.42
C THR A 256 1.63 -5.89 7.69
N ILE A 257 0.55 -5.22 7.29
CA ILE A 257 0.32 -3.79 7.57
C ILE A 257 -1.06 -3.53 8.17
N TYR A 258 -1.89 -4.57 8.26
CA TYR A 258 -3.21 -4.53 8.87
C TYR A 258 -3.38 -5.64 9.89
N TRP A 259 -4.06 -5.33 10.98
CA TRP A 259 -4.50 -6.32 11.95
C TRP A 259 -6.02 -6.37 12.09
N TRP A 260 -6.55 -7.57 12.19
CA TRP A 260 -7.90 -7.82 12.66
C TRP A 260 -8.06 -7.38 14.11
N THR A 261 -9.23 -6.82 14.42
CA THR A 261 -9.69 -6.55 15.78
C THR A 261 -10.89 -7.43 16.12
N SER A 262 -11.20 -7.58 17.40
CA SER A 262 -12.44 -8.25 17.86
C SER A 262 -13.68 -7.39 17.66
N THR A 263 -13.55 -6.08 17.42
CA THR A 263 -14.68 -5.16 17.25
C THR A 263 -15.37 -5.39 15.90
N GLU A 264 -16.58 -5.93 15.96
CA GLU A 264 -17.42 -6.18 14.79
C GLU A 264 -18.13 -4.89 14.34
N VAL A 265 -18.31 -4.75 13.03
CA VAL A 265 -19.14 -3.69 12.44
C VAL A 265 -20.57 -4.20 12.30
N ASN A 266 -20.70 -5.46 11.87
CA ASN A 266 -21.92 -6.23 11.67
C ASN A 266 -21.56 -7.71 11.48
N ASP A 267 -22.51 -8.56 11.11
CA ASP A 267 -22.32 -10.00 10.97
C ASP A 267 -21.25 -10.39 9.92
N SER A 268 -21.08 -9.60 8.85
CA SER A 268 -20.13 -9.89 7.76
C SER A 268 -18.82 -9.13 7.85
N GLN A 269 -18.74 -8.07 8.66
CA GLN A 269 -17.59 -7.16 8.70
C GLN A 269 -17.05 -6.95 10.11
N ALA A 270 -15.72 -6.83 10.20
CA ALA A 270 -15.02 -6.43 11.41
C ALA A 270 -14.06 -5.28 11.10
N TYR A 271 -13.68 -4.53 12.12
CA TYR A 271 -12.67 -3.50 11.97
C TYR A 271 -11.28 -4.11 11.87
N ILE A 272 -10.48 -3.52 10.99
CA ILE A 272 -9.02 -3.67 10.96
C ILE A 272 -8.36 -2.38 11.43
N ILE A 273 -7.17 -2.50 11.98
CA ILE A 273 -6.28 -1.37 12.25
C ILE A 273 -5.08 -1.42 11.31
N VAL A 274 -4.72 -0.28 10.74
CA VAL A 274 -3.51 -0.09 9.93
C VAL A 274 -2.36 0.34 10.83
N TYR A 275 -1.12 -0.03 10.51
CA TYR A 275 0.05 0.39 11.30
C TYR A 275 0.16 1.92 11.51
N ASN A 276 -0.38 2.71 10.58
CA ASN A 276 -0.40 4.18 10.66
C ASN A 276 -1.62 4.74 11.39
N GLY A 277 -2.37 3.90 12.11
CA GLY A 277 -3.50 4.29 12.95
C GLY A 277 -4.84 4.40 12.22
N GLY A 278 -4.90 4.14 10.91
CA GLY A 278 -6.17 4.04 10.20
C GLY A 278 -7.03 2.89 10.77
N VAL A 279 -8.35 3.07 10.81
CA VAL A 279 -9.31 2.02 11.19
C VAL A 279 -10.35 1.91 10.09
N TRP A 280 -10.55 0.69 9.57
CA TRP A 280 -11.43 0.48 8.42
C TRP A 280 -12.26 -0.80 8.56
N PRO A 281 -13.52 -0.81 8.09
CA PRO A 281 -14.29 -2.05 8.01
C PRO A 281 -13.75 -2.94 6.89
N ARG A 282 -13.71 -4.25 7.12
CA ARG A 282 -13.38 -5.27 6.12
C ARG A 282 -14.27 -6.49 6.26
N ASP A 283 -14.50 -7.17 5.14
CA ASP A 283 -15.21 -8.46 5.10
C ASP A 283 -14.43 -9.52 5.89
N LYS A 284 -15.07 -10.16 6.86
CA LYS A 284 -14.45 -11.16 7.75
C LYS A 284 -13.86 -12.36 7.00
N LYS A 285 -14.28 -12.62 5.76
CA LYS A 285 -13.77 -13.69 4.89
C LYS A 285 -12.52 -13.29 4.10
N LEU A 286 -12.12 -12.02 4.10
CA LEU A 286 -10.92 -11.55 3.39
C LEU A 286 -9.67 -12.23 3.96
N ARG A 287 -8.83 -12.79 3.07
CA ARG A 287 -7.55 -13.44 3.40
C ARG A 287 -6.40 -12.80 2.64
N ALA A 288 -6.28 -11.48 2.77
CA ALA A 288 -5.21 -10.75 2.09
C ALA A 288 -3.86 -11.02 2.78
N GLY A 289 -2.81 -11.26 2.00
CA GLY A 289 -1.48 -11.63 2.54
C GLY A 289 -0.80 -10.58 3.43
N TYR A 290 -1.33 -9.35 3.47
CA TYR A 290 -0.87 -8.24 4.30
C TYR A 290 -1.78 -7.98 5.52
N LEU A 291 -2.82 -8.79 5.71
CA LEU A 291 -3.85 -8.65 6.75
C LEU A 291 -3.85 -9.88 7.65
N ASN A 292 -3.55 -9.65 8.92
CA ASN A 292 -3.26 -10.69 9.89
C ASN A 292 -3.77 -10.25 11.29
N PHE A 293 -3.28 -10.75 12.41
CA PHE A 293 -3.57 -10.28 13.75
C PHE A 293 -2.35 -10.43 14.66
N ARG A 294 -2.39 -9.75 15.81
CA ARG A 294 -1.56 -10.08 16.95
C ARG A 294 -2.45 -10.24 18.17
N ALA A 295 -2.41 -11.43 18.77
CA ALA A 295 -3.27 -11.75 19.89
C ALA A 295 -2.87 -11.01 21.16
N VAL A 296 -3.85 -10.74 22.02
CA VAL A 296 -3.66 -10.11 23.33
C VAL A 296 -4.33 -10.92 24.43
N LYS A 297 -3.83 -10.77 25.65
CA LYS A 297 -4.48 -11.20 26.88
C LYS A 297 -4.31 -10.15 27.97
N GLU A 298 -5.20 -10.20 28.95
CA GLU A 298 -5.02 -9.45 30.20
C GLU A 298 -3.76 -9.95 30.92
N LYS A 299 -3.20 -9.11 31.78
CA LYS A 299 -2.07 -9.48 32.63
C LYS A 299 -2.45 -10.53 33.67
#